data_AF-A0A832AKZ9-F1
#
_entry.id   AF-A0A832AKZ9-F1
#
_cell.length_a   1.000
_cell.length_b   1.000
_cell.length_c   1.000
_cell.angle_alpha   90.00
_cell.angle_beta   90.00
_cell.angle_gamma   90.00
#
_symmetry.space_group_name_H-M   'P 1'
#
loop_
_entity.id
_entity.type
_entity.pdbx_description
1 polymer ?
#
loop_
_entity_poly.entity_id
_entity_poly.type
_entity_poly.pdbx_seq_one_letter_code
_entity_poly.pdbx_strand_id
1 'polypeptide(L)'
;MKIEFEYNLSDILLIPGRALKAKKIIVASFFILSALVLYDIFTYLAVLLDGGSLSAFFARYGLVPLGALWFAGTAAKIIHLMGILLGIWILMTGMVGVSVFDFEMMRGNPFFTSLAAIRFALSRFGQIFVSHLAIVIFLGFILLLGVLFGLLTR
;
A
#
# COMPACT_ATOMS: atom_id res chain seq x y z
N MET A 1 -18.11 24.00 7.01
CA MET A 1 -18.33 24.41 5.61
C MET A 1 -18.68 23.16 4.82
N LYS A 2 -19.94 23.04 4.41
CA LYS A 2 -20.41 21.93 3.55
C LYS A 2 -19.78 22.14 2.17
N ILE A 3 -19.25 21.09 1.54
CA ILE A 3 -18.80 21.20 0.15
C ILE A 3 -20.07 21.21 -0.71
N GLU A 4 -20.34 22.33 -1.38
CA GLU A 4 -21.31 22.37 -2.46
C GLU A 4 -20.57 21.97 -3.73
N PHE A 5 -21.01 20.89 -4.38
CA PHE A 5 -20.49 20.47 -5.67
C PHE A 5 -21.33 21.17 -6.74
N GLU A 6 -20.67 21.98 -7.56
CA GLU A 6 -21.31 22.65 -8.70
C GLU A 6 -21.34 21.73 -9.93
N TYR A 7 -20.66 20.57 -9.85
CA TYR A 7 -20.58 19.53 -10.89
C TYR A 7 -20.13 20.06 -12.25
N ASN A 8 -19.21 21.01 -12.23
CA ASN A 8 -18.66 21.69 -13.41
C ASN A 8 -17.17 21.35 -13.63
N LEU A 9 -16.61 21.74 -14.78
CA LEU A 9 -15.17 21.54 -15.09
C LEU A 9 -14.26 22.24 -14.07
N SER A 10 -14.71 23.36 -13.50
CA SER A 10 -14.01 24.09 -12.44
C SER A 10 -13.76 23.22 -11.21
N ASP A 11 -14.73 22.41 -10.80
CA ASP A 11 -14.57 21.47 -9.69
C ASP A 11 -13.47 20.45 -9.98
N ILE A 12 -13.33 19.96 -11.22
CA ILE A 12 -12.27 19.00 -11.62
C ILE A 12 -10.89 19.61 -11.45
N LEU A 13 -10.71 20.87 -11.84
CA LEU A 13 -9.43 21.59 -11.72
C LEU A 13 -9.05 21.88 -10.25
N LEU A 14 -10.02 21.92 -9.34
CA LEU A 14 -9.79 22.12 -7.91
C LEU A 14 -9.46 20.81 -7.17
N ILE A 15 -9.67 19.64 -7.76
CA ILE A 15 -9.42 18.33 -7.13
C ILE A 15 -7.96 18.17 -6.68
N PRO A 16 -6.93 18.48 -7.50
CA PRO A 16 -5.54 18.32 -7.09
C PRO A 16 -5.19 19.15 -5.85
N GLY A 17 -5.68 20.39 -5.78
CA GLY A 17 -5.50 21.25 -4.60
C GLY A 17 -6.19 20.70 -3.35
N ARG A 18 -7.39 20.11 -3.52
CA ARG A 18 -8.09 19.43 -2.42
C ARG A 18 -7.41 18.12 -1.99
N ALA A 19 -6.70 17.45 -2.89
CA ALA A 19 -5.92 16.24 -2.61
C ALA A 19 -4.61 16.56 -1.87
N LEU A 20 -3.94 17.67 -2.22
CA LEU A 20 -2.64 18.08 -1.67
C LEU A 20 -2.73 18.84 -0.34
N LYS A 21 -3.75 18.60 0.47
CA LYS A 21 -3.84 19.19 1.82
C LYS A 21 -2.70 18.65 2.70
N ALA A 22 -2.02 19.52 3.45
CA ALA A 22 -0.90 19.16 4.33
C ALA A 22 -1.20 17.95 5.24
N LYS A 23 -2.41 17.88 5.80
CA LYS A 23 -2.84 16.75 6.63
C LYS A 23 -2.85 15.40 5.88
N LYS A 24 -3.24 15.39 4.61
CA LYS A 24 -3.22 14.19 3.74
C LYS A 24 -1.79 13.82 3.38
N ILE A 25 -0.96 14.82 3.06
CA ILE A 25 0.46 14.62 2.74
C ILE A 25 1.18 13.98 3.95
N ILE A 26 0.98 14.49 5.16
CA ILE A 26 1.59 13.93 6.38
C ILE A 26 1.24 12.44 6.54
N VAL A 27 -0.03 12.08 6.35
CA VAL A 27 -0.48 10.68 6.46
C VAL A 27 0.15 9.83 5.35
N ALA A 28 0.11 10.29 4.10
CA ALA A 28 0.72 9.59 2.97
C ALA A 28 2.23 9.38 3.18
N SER A 29 2.96 10.43 3.57
CA SER A 29 4.39 10.38 3.88
C SER A 29 4.70 9.40 5.00
N PHE A 30 3.90 9.37 6.07
CA PHE A 30 4.09 8.41 7.16
C PHE A 30 4.02 6.96 6.66
N PHE A 31 3.01 6.62 5.85
CA PHE A 31 2.87 5.26 5.32
C PHE A 31 3.92 4.92 4.26
N ILE A 32 4.32 5.87 3.42
CA ILE A 32 5.42 5.68 2.45
C ILE A 32 6.73 5.39 3.18
N LEU A 33 7.08 6.20 4.19
CA LEU A 33 8.30 5.98 4.99
C LEU A 33 8.24 4.67 5.75
N SER A 34 7.08 4.32 6.33
CA SER A 34 6.90 3.04 7.02
C SER A 34 7.05 1.85 6.08
N ALA A 35 6.52 1.94 4.85
CA ALA A 35 6.67 0.92 3.83
C ALA A 35 8.13 0.79 3.37
N LEU A 36 8.83 1.91 3.20
CA LEU A 36 10.26 1.93 2.85
C LEU A 36 11.11 1.25 3.93
N VAL A 37 10.94 1.64 5.20
CA VAL A 37 11.68 1.04 6.32
C VAL A 37 11.43 -0.46 6.39
N LEU A 38 10.18 -0.90 6.23
CA LEU A 38 9.86 -2.33 6.25
C LEU A 38 10.49 -3.06 5.06
N TYR A 39 10.39 -2.49 3.86
CA TYR A 39 11.01 -3.04 2.66
C TYR A 39 12.54 -3.17 2.82
N ASP A 40 13.19 -2.17 3.38
CA ASP A 40 14.63 -2.18 3.66
C ASP A 40 14.98 -3.30 4.62
N ILE A 41 14.30 -3.41 5.77
CA ILE A 41 14.56 -4.47 6.76
C ILE A 41 14.54 -5.85 6.12
N PHE A 42 13.51 -6.15 5.32
CA PHE A 42 13.39 -7.44 4.65
C PHE A 42 14.43 -7.64 3.54
N THR A 43 14.79 -6.56 2.82
CA THR A 43 15.80 -6.62 1.76
C THR A 43 17.20 -6.86 2.33
N TYR A 44 17.57 -6.17 3.39
CA TYR A 44 18.84 -6.40 4.09
C TYR A 44 18.90 -7.79 4.75
N LEU A 45 17.77 -8.28 5.27
CA LEU A 45 17.68 -9.65 5.76
C LEU A 45 17.88 -10.68 4.64
N ALA A 46 17.32 -10.43 3.46
CA ALA A 46 17.52 -11.28 2.28
C ALA A 46 18.99 -11.30 1.83
N VAL A 47 19.69 -10.15 1.87
CA VAL A 47 21.13 -10.06 1.56
C VAL A 47 21.95 -10.93 2.51
N LEU A 48 21.66 -10.87 3.82
CA LEU A 48 22.38 -11.67 4.81
C LEU A 48 22.20 -13.18 4.56
N LEU A 49 20.99 -13.59 4.19
CA LEU A 49 20.67 -14.99 3.90
C LEU A 49 21.26 -15.51 2.60
N ASP A 50 21.51 -14.61 1.64
CA ASP A 50 22.21 -14.94 0.40
C ASP A 50 23.75 -14.98 0.58
N GLY A 51 24.24 -14.74 1.80
CA GLY A 51 25.67 -14.71 2.13
C GLY A 51 26.39 -13.43 1.73
N GLY A 52 25.64 -12.37 1.39
CA GLY A 52 26.19 -11.08 1.00
C GLY A 52 26.73 -10.27 2.18
N SER A 53 27.72 -9.41 1.90
CA SER A 53 28.21 -8.44 2.88
C SER A 53 27.24 -7.25 3.00
N LEU A 54 26.67 -7.06 4.19
CA LEU A 54 25.78 -5.92 4.49
C LEU A 54 26.47 -4.57 4.28
N SER A 55 27.75 -4.44 4.64
CA SER A 55 28.49 -3.18 4.50
C SER A 55 28.70 -2.81 3.03
N ALA A 56 29.08 -3.77 2.20
CA ALA A 56 29.26 -3.57 0.77
C ALA A 56 27.93 -3.25 0.08
N PHE A 57 26.85 -3.92 0.51
CA PHE A 57 25.52 -3.68 -0.02
C PHE A 57 24.98 -2.30 0.35
N PHE A 58 25.11 -1.90 1.63
CA PHE A 58 24.69 -0.59 2.10
C PHE A 58 25.49 0.53 1.43
N ALA A 59 26.81 0.35 1.26
CA ALA A 59 27.64 1.32 0.54
C ALA A 59 27.20 1.53 -0.92
N ARG A 60 26.60 0.52 -1.55
CA ARG A 60 26.15 0.57 -2.94
C ARG A 60 24.72 1.11 -3.11
N TYR A 61 23.80 0.69 -2.23
CA TYR A 61 22.36 0.91 -2.41
C TYR A 61 21.71 1.82 -1.36
N GLY A 62 22.35 2.01 -0.20
CA GLY A 62 21.82 2.84 0.88
C GLY A 62 20.39 2.46 1.29
N LEU A 63 19.56 3.47 1.55
CA LEU A 63 18.18 3.30 2.03
C LEU A 63 17.15 3.01 0.93
N VAL A 64 17.59 2.80 -0.31
CA VAL A 64 16.68 2.59 -1.45
C VAL A 64 17.24 1.50 -2.37
N PRO A 65 17.24 0.23 -1.94
CA PRO A 65 17.82 -0.89 -2.70
C PRO A 65 16.96 -1.39 -3.86
N LEU A 66 16.38 -0.48 -4.65
CA LEU A 66 15.48 -0.79 -5.77
C LEU A 66 16.13 -1.62 -6.91
N GLY A 67 17.47 -1.65 -6.97
CA GLY A 67 18.22 -2.33 -8.03
C GLY A 67 18.68 -3.75 -7.70
N ALA A 68 18.44 -4.25 -6.48
CA ALA A 68 18.97 -5.53 -5.99
C ALA A 68 17.87 -6.60 -5.90
N LEU A 69 17.27 -6.95 -7.04
CA LEU A 69 16.14 -7.89 -7.10
C LEU A 69 16.56 -9.35 -7.32
N TRP A 70 17.86 -9.62 -7.50
CA TRP A 70 18.37 -10.91 -7.97
C TRP A 70 19.18 -11.61 -6.87
N PHE A 71 18.47 -12.20 -5.91
CA PHE A 71 19.05 -13.11 -4.93
C PHE A 71 19.23 -14.50 -5.55
N ALA A 72 20.28 -15.23 -5.20
CA ALA A 72 20.50 -16.59 -5.69
C ALA A 72 19.64 -17.61 -4.92
N GLY A 73 19.65 -17.51 -3.59
CA GLY A 73 18.95 -18.41 -2.68
C GLY A 73 17.42 -18.25 -2.70
N THR A 74 16.71 -19.38 -2.74
CA THR A 74 15.24 -19.41 -2.68
C THR A 74 14.69 -18.76 -1.41
N ALA A 75 15.35 -18.98 -0.26
CA ALA A 75 14.95 -18.38 1.02
C ALA A 75 15.06 -16.84 0.99
N ALA A 76 16.15 -16.30 0.43
CA ALA A 76 16.35 -14.86 0.27
C ALA A 76 15.29 -14.24 -0.66
N LYS A 77 14.96 -14.91 -1.77
CA LYS A 77 13.87 -14.49 -2.68
C LYS A 77 12.52 -14.40 -1.97
N ILE A 78 12.15 -15.41 -1.18
CA ILE A 78 10.88 -15.45 -0.45
C ILE A 78 10.81 -14.29 0.55
N ILE A 79 11.87 -14.07 1.32
CA ILE A 79 11.92 -13.00 2.33
C ILE A 79 11.86 -11.62 1.69
N HIS A 80 12.59 -11.40 0.59
CA HIS A 80 12.51 -10.15 -0.15
C HIS A 80 11.10 -9.91 -0.71
N LEU A 81 10.47 -10.94 -1.29
CA LEU A 81 9.10 -10.87 -1.80
C LEU A 81 8.09 -10.55 -0.67
N MET A 82 8.25 -11.15 0.50
CA MET A 82 7.43 -10.81 1.68
C MET A 82 7.55 -9.33 2.06
N GLY A 83 8.77 -8.78 2.03
CA GLY A 83 9.01 -7.36 2.26
C GLY A 83 8.26 -6.46 1.27
N ILE A 84 8.29 -6.81 -0.02
CA ILE A 84 7.54 -6.08 -1.06
C ILE A 84 6.03 -6.16 -0.80
N LEU A 85 5.49 -7.36 -0.55
CA LEU A 85 4.05 -7.56 -0.33
C LEU A 85 3.55 -6.79 0.92
N LEU A 86 4.31 -6.83 2.02
CA LEU A 86 3.98 -6.07 3.22
C LEU A 86 4.11 -4.55 2.99
N GLY A 87 5.11 -4.11 2.23
CA GLY A 87 5.25 -2.70 1.84
C GLY A 87 4.03 -2.21 1.04
N ILE A 88 3.61 -2.96 0.02
CA ILE A 88 2.39 -2.67 -0.76
C ILE A 88 1.16 -2.58 0.15
N TRP A 89 1.03 -3.50 1.12
CA TRP A 89 -0.08 -3.46 2.05
C TRP A 89 -0.07 -2.20 2.93
N ILE A 90 1.09 -1.82 3.47
CA ILE A 90 1.22 -0.59 4.25
C ILE A 90 0.81 0.63 3.40
N LEU A 91 1.22 0.67 2.13
CA LEU A 91 0.80 1.73 1.21
C LEU A 91 -0.73 1.75 0.99
N MET A 92 -1.35 0.58 0.77
CA MET A 92 -2.80 0.46 0.65
C MET A 92 -3.52 0.96 1.92
N THR A 93 -2.97 0.65 3.09
CA THR A 93 -3.46 1.17 4.38
C THR A 93 -3.35 2.69 4.45
N GLY A 94 -2.25 3.25 3.96
CA GLY A 94 -2.09 4.70 3.83
C GLY A 94 -3.13 5.36 2.93
N MET A 95 -3.49 4.72 1.81
CA MET A 95 -4.55 5.21 0.92
C MET A 95 -5.92 5.23 1.59
N VAL A 96 -6.22 4.25 2.45
CA VAL A 96 -7.43 4.27 3.30
C VAL A 96 -7.36 5.45 4.27
N GLY A 97 -6.22 5.65 4.93
CA GLY A 97 -6.02 6.79 5.85
C GLY A 97 -6.22 8.15 5.18
N VAL A 98 -5.77 8.33 3.93
CA VAL A 98 -5.99 9.56 3.17
C VAL A 98 -7.46 9.73 2.79
N SER A 99 -8.13 8.65 2.36
CA SER A 99 -9.55 8.67 1.96
C SER A 99 -10.48 9.02 3.13
N VAL A 100 -10.13 8.64 4.36
CA VAL A 100 -10.93 8.93 5.56
C VAL A 100 -11.13 10.42 5.78
N PHE A 101 -10.18 11.27 5.37
CA PHE A 101 -10.38 12.72 5.45
C PHE A 101 -11.55 13.20 4.59
N ASP A 102 -11.77 12.59 3.43
CA ASP A 102 -12.87 12.97 2.53
C ASP A 102 -14.20 12.46 3.09
N PHE A 103 -14.23 11.24 3.64
CA PHE A 103 -15.39 10.72 4.35
C PHE A 103 -15.78 11.58 5.56
N GLU A 104 -14.83 11.92 6.43
CA GLU A 104 -15.08 12.75 7.61
C GLU A 104 -15.45 14.18 7.23
N MET A 105 -14.90 14.72 6.13
CA MET A 105 -15.30 16.02 5.61
C MET A 105 -16.76 16.01 5.11
N MET A 106 -17.20 14.95 4.44
CA MET A 106 -18.62 14.78 4.05
C MET A 106 -19.55 14.61 5.25
N ARG A 107 -19.07 13.99 6.34
CA ARG A 107 -19.81 13.86 7.62
C ARG A 107 -19.86 15.17 8.43
N GLY A 108 -19.20 16.24 7.96
CA GLY A 108 -19.20 17.54 8.63
C GLY A 108 -18.11 17.72 9.68
N ASN A 109 -17.07 16.86 9.68
CA ASN A 109 -15.93 16.93 10.60
C ASN A 109 -14.64 17.40 9.87
N PRO A 110 -14.46 18.72 9.66
CA PRO A 110 -13.30 19.25 8.96
C PRO A 110 -11.99 19.16 9.78
N PHE A 111 -12.11 19.11 11.11
CA PHE A 111 -10.99 19.12 12.07
C PHE A 111 -10.42 17.73 12.40
N PHE A 112 -10.80 16.72 11.62
CA PHE A 112 -10.21 15.39 11.75
C PHE A 112 -8.68 15.44 11.61
N THR A 113 -7.98 14.90 12.62
CA THR A 113 -6.52 15.04 12.77
C THR A 113 -5.77 13.93 12.02
N SER A 114 -4.52 14.20 11.62
CA SER A 114 -3.67 13.21 10.93
C SER A 114 -3.37 11.99 11.79
N LEU A 115 -3.18 12.17 13.10
CA LEU A 115 -2.98 11.07 14.04
C LEU A 115 -4.22 10.18 14.15
N ALA A 116 -5.41 10.77 14.16
CA ALA A 116 -6.66 10.00 14.14
C ALA A 116 -6.81 9.21 12.83
N ALA A 117 -6.43 9.80 11.69
CA ALA A 117 -6.44 9.12 10.40
C ALA A 117 -5.50 7.91 10.36
N ILE A 118 -4.27 8.06 10.87
CA ILE A 118 -3.30 6.96 10.94
C ILE A 118 -3.81 5.85 11.85
N ARG A 119 -4.29 6.18 13.06
CA ARG A 119 -4.86 5.19 14.00
C ARG A 119 -6.06 4.46 13.40
N PHE A 120 -6.94 5.19 12.72
CA PHE A 120 -8.09 4.60 12.03
C PHE A 120 -7.63 3.62 10.94
N ALA A 121 -6.70 4.03 10.08
CA ALA A 121 -6.19 3.17 9.03
C ALA A 121 -5.53 1.89 9.59
N LEU A 122 -4.70 2.02 10.63
CA LEU A 122 -4.07 0.89 11.31
C LEU A 122 -5.08 -0.04 11.99
N SER A 123 -6.17 0.49 12.58
CA SER A 123 -7.23 -0.34 13.16
C SER A 123 -7.95 -1.22 12.13
N ARG A 124 -7.86 -0.85 10.85
CA ARG A 124 -8.46 -1.57 9.71
C ARG A 124 -7.45 -2.41 8.94
N PHE A 125 -6.20 -2.49 9.38
CA PHE A 125 -5.13 -3.21 8.68
C PHE A 125 -5.51 -4.65 8.31
N GLY A 126 -6.09 -5.40 9.26
CA GLY A 126 -6.57 -6.77 8.99
C GLY A 126 -7.78 -6.84 8.06
N GLN A 127 -8.68 -5.85 8.10
CA GLN A 127 -9.85 -5.82 7.21
C GLN A 127 -9.46 -5.55 5.76
N ILE A 128 -8.45 -4.68 5.56
CA ILE A 128 -7.89 -4.41 4.24
C ILE A 128 -7.31 -5.70 3.65
N PHE A 129 -6.63 -6.53 4.45
CA PHE A 129 -6.15 -7.82 3.98
C PHE A 129 -7.25 -8.73 3.47
N VAL A 130 -8.27 -8.92 4.31
CA VAL A 130 -9.36 -9.84 4.05
C VAL A 130 -10.10 -9.40 2.80
N SER A 131 -10.25 -8.09 2.59
CA SER A 131 -10.83 -7.55 1.36
C SER A 131 -10.03 -7.92 0.11
N HIS A 132 -8.70 -7.81 0.14
CA HIS A 132 -7.87 -8.17 -1.02
C HIS A 132 -7.86 -9.69 -1.24
N LEU A 133 -7.75 -10.46 -0.16
CA LEU A 133 -7.81 -11.92 -0.22
C LEU A 133 -9.15 -12.40 -0.80
N ALA A 134 -10.26 -11.76 -0.41
CA ALA A 134 -11.58 -12.06 -0.95
C ALA A 134 -11.66 -11.79 -2.46
N ILE A 135 -11.07 -10.70 -2.95
CA ILE A 135 -11.01 -10.40 -4.40
C ILE A 135 -10.23 -11.49 -5.14
N VAL A 136 -9.07 -11.90 -4.62
CA VAL A 136 -8.24 -12.94 -5.24
C VAL A 136 -8.98 -14.29 -5.27
N ILE A 137 -9.62 -14.67 -4.17
CA ILE A 137 -10.41 -15.91 -4.09
C ILE A 137 -11.60 -15.86 -5.07
N PHE A 138 -12.29 -14.72 -5.14
CA PHE A 138 -13.41 -14.52 -6.05
C PHE A 138 -13.00 -14.63 -7.53
N LEU A 139 -11.87 -14.02 -7.91
CA LEU A 139 -11.30 -14.17 -9.25
C LEU A 139 -10.91 -15.62 -9.54
N GLY A 140 -10.28 -16.29 -8.57
CA GLY A 140 -9.94 -17.72 -8.69
C GLY A 140 -11.19 -18.59 -8.91
N PHE A 141 -12.28 -18.29 -8.22
CA PHE A 141 -13.56 -18.97 -8.39
C PHE A 141 -14.15 -18.77 -9.80
N ILE A 142 -14.12 -17.55 -10.33
CA ILE A 142 -14.59 -17.26 -11.70
C ILE A 142 -13.77 -18.05 -12.73
N LEU A 143 -12.44 -18.07 -12.59
CA LEU A 143 -11.57 -18.83 -13.49
C LEU A 143 -11.84 -20.33 -13.41
N LEU A 144 -12.05 -20.86 -12.21
CA LEU A 144 -12.39 -22.26 -12.00
C LEU A 144 -13.71 -22.63 -12.67
N LEU A 145 -14.75 -21.80 -12.54
CA LEU A 145 -16.02 -22.00 -13.26
C LEU A 145 -15.81 -22.01 -14.78
N GLY A 146 -15.00 -21.08 -15.30
CA GLY A 146 -14.67 -21.04 -16.73
C GLY A 146 -13.99 -22.33 -17.22
N VAL A 147 -13.07 -22.87 -16.44
CA VAL A 147 -12.41 -24.16 -16.75
C VAL A 147 -13.40 -25.32 -16.71
N LEU A 148 -14.28 -25.39 -15.69
CA LEU A 148 -15.29 -26.43 -15.58
C LEU A 148 -16.29 -26.41 -16.75
N PHE A 149 -16.80 -25.23 -17.12
CA PHE A 149 -17.68 -25.10 -18.28
C PHE A 149 -16.95 -25.45 -19.58
N GLY A 150 -15.69 -25.03 -19.74
CA GLY A 150 -14.87 -25.41 -20.89
C GLY A 150 -14.63 -26.91 -21.00
N LEU A 151 -14.53 -27.61 -19.87
CA LEU A 151 -14.40 -29.07 -19.84
C LEU A 151 -15.71 -29.79 -20.17
N LEU A 152 -16.86 -29.25 -19.75
CA LEU A 152 -18.20 -29.82 -20.01
C LEU A 152 -18.73 -29.56 -21.43
N THR A 153 -18.24 -28.52 -22.10
CA THR A 153 -18.66 -28.14 -23.47
C THR A 153 -17.82 -28.84 -24.55
N ARG A 154 -16.77 -29.57 -24.14
CA ARG A 154 -16.03 -30.51 -24.98
C ARG A 154 -16.65 -31.90 -24.90
#